data_AF-A0A1A6B3W3-F1
#
_entry.id   AF-A0A1A6B3W3-F1
#
_cell.length_a   1.000
_cell.length_b   1.000
_cell.length_c   1.000
_cell.angle_alpha   90.00
_cell.angle_beta   90.00
_cell.angle_gamma   90.00
#
_symmetry.space_group_name_H-M   'P 1'
#
loop_
_entity.id
_entity.type
_entity.pdbx_description
1 polymer ?
#
loop_
_entity_poly.entity_id
_entity_poly.type
_entity_poly.pdbx_seq_one_letter_code
_entity_poly.pdbx_strand_id
1 'polypeptide(L)'
;MEVKKTSFQMYIIKFILKVGFSFIILLLALLFVFSYIYNNKMLLPSKYSEQLVEKVTPSIKSAKEVTSELIPKNLKYTILDKQTLDVKKKYHE
;
A
#
# COMPACT_ATOMS: atom_id res chain seq x y z
N MET A 1 -10.68 -47.80 31.75
CA MET A 1 -10.36 -46.57 31.00
C MET A 1 -9.99 -46.96 29.58
N GLU A 2 -10.92 -46.88 28.64
CA GLU A 2 -10.63 -47.18 27.24
C GLU A 2 -9.78 -46.05 26.66
N VAL A 3 -8.48 -46.29 26.54
CA VAL A 3 -7.57 -45.36 25.87
C VAL A 3 -7.89 -45.44 24.39
N LYS A 4 -8.68 -44.48 23.91
CA LYS A 4 -9.03 -44.31 22.50
C LYS A 4 -7.72 -44.26 21.70
N LYS A 5 -7.36 -45.35 21.01
CA LYS A 5 -6.19 -45.39 20.12
C LYS A 5 -6.46 -44.48 18.92
N THR A 6 -6.24 -43.18 19.09
CA THR A 6 -6.17 -42.26 17.96
C THR A 6 -4.98 -42.66 17.11
N SER A 7 -5.24 -43.15 15.90
CA SER A 7 -4.22 -43.44 14.90
C SER A 7 -3.27 -42.24 14.76
N PHE A 8 -1.97 -42.51 14.64
CA PHE A 8 -0.93 -41.50 14.43
C PHE A 8 -1.28 -40.51 13.30
N GLN A 9 -1.97 -40.99 12.27
CA GLN A 9 -2.51 -40.18 11.17
C GLN A 9 -3.47 -39.08 11.65
N MET A 10 -4.33 -39.37 12.63
CA MET A 10 -5.29 -38.40 13.15
C MET A 10 -4.58 -37.28 13.94
N TYR A 11 -3.46 -37.58 14.60
CA TYR A 11 -2.62 -36.58 15.26
C TYR A 11 -1.94 -35.67 14.26
N ILE A 12 -1.38 -36.23 13.19
CA ILE A 12 -0.76 -35.45 12.11
C ILE A 12 -1.77 -34.49 11.46
N ILE A 13 -2.98 -34.97 11.15
CA ILE A 13 -4.03 -34.14 10.56
C ILE A 13 -4.41 -32.97 11.49
N LYS A 14 -4.62 -33.24 12.78
CA LYS A 14 -4.91 -32.18 13.76
C LYS A 14 -3.78 -31.17 13.88
N PHE A 15 -2.53 -31.64 13.80
CA PHE A 15 -1.36 -30.77 13.83
C PHE A 15 -1.30 -29.85 12.61
N ILE A 16 -1.46 -30.40 11.40
CA ILE A 16 -1.49 -29.62 10.16
C ILE A 16 -2.62 -28.59 10.19
N LEU A 17 -3.82 -28.98 10.64
CA LEU A 17 -4.95 -28.07 10.79
C LEU A 17 -4.65 -26.94 11.76
N LYS A 18 -4.05 -27.24 12.92
CA LYS A 18 -3.73 -26.23 13.94
C LYS A 18 -2.67 -25.25 13.45
N VAL A 19 -1.63 -25.74 12.77
CA VAL A 19 -0.58 -24.90 12.17
C VAL A 19 -1.18 -24.04 11.05
N GLY A 20 -1.95 -24.63 10.14
CA GLY A 20 -2.60 -23.90 9.05
C GLY A 20 -3.53 -22.80 9.56
N PHE A 21 -4.33 -23.10 10.58
CA PHE A 21 -5.22 -22.10 11.20
C PHE A 21 -4.44 -20.97 11.87
N SER A 22 -3.30 -21.27 12.50
CA SER A 22 -2.42 -20.25 13.06
C SER A 22 -1.86 -19.32 11.98
N PHE A 23 -1.50 -19.85 10.81
CA PHE A 23 -1.05 -19.02 9.68
C PHE A 23 -2.17 -18.12 9.14
N ILE A 24 -3.40 -18.64 9.04
CA ILE A 24 -4.56 -17.85 8.60
C ILE A 24 -4.82 -16.69 9.55
N ILE A 25 -4.80 -16.94 10.87
CA ILE A 25 -4.97 -15.89 11.89
C ILE A 25 -3.85 -14.84 11.77
N LEU A 26 -2.59 -15.27 11.60
CA LEU A 26 -1.47 -14.35 11.44
C LEU A 26 -1.62 -13.47 10.19
N LEU A 27 -2.04 -14.06 9.07
CA LEU A 27 -2.30 -13.33 7.83
C LEU A 27 -3.40 -12.27 8.02
N LEU A 28 -4.51 -12.65 8.66
CA LEU A 28 -5.60 -11.74 8.99
C LEU A 28 -5.14 -10.59 9.89
N ALA A 29 -4.33 -10.87 10.92
CA ALA A 29 -3.78 -9.86 11.81
C ALA A 29 -2.87 -8.88 11.05
N LEU A 30 -2.01 -9.38 10.16
CA LEU A 30 -1.16 -8.52 9.31
C LEU A 30 -2.00 -7.63 8.41
N LEU A 31 -2.98 -8.19 7.69
CA LEU A 31 -3.88 -7.41 6.83
C LEU A 31 -4.63 -6.34 7.61
N PHE A 32 -5.08 -6.66 8.83
CA PHE A 32 -5.76 -5.72 9.71
C PHE A 32 -4.82 -4.57 10.11
N VAL A 33 -3.59 -4.87 10.52
CA VAL A 33 -2.58 -3.84 10.87
C VAL A 33 -2.27 -2.96 9.67
N PHE A 34 -2.03 -3.54 8.49
CA PHE A 34 -1.77 -2.76 7.27
C PHE A 34 -2.97 -1.89 6.88
N SER A 35 -4.19 -2.41 6.97
CA SER A 35 -5.41 -1.64 6.70
C SER A 35 -5.59 -0.49 7.69
N TYR A 36 -5.36 -0.74 8.98
CA TYR A 36 -5.40 0.29 10.02
C TYR A 36 -4.37 1.40 9.77
N ILE A 37 -3.14 1.04 9.43
CA ILE A 37 -2.07 2.00 9.12
C ILE A 37 -2.42 2.82 7.87
N TYR A 38 -2.94 2.17 6.83
CA TYR A 38 -3.36 2.83 5.58
C TYR A 38 -4.48 3.84 5.83
N ASN A 39 -5.51 3.44 6.59
CA ASN A 39 -6.66 4.30 6.91
C ASN A 39 -6.26 5.52 7.77
N ASN A 40 -5.29 5.35 8.67
CA ASN A 40 -4.77 6.45 9.49
C ASN A 40 -3.72 7.32 8.76
N LYS A 41 -3.45 7.07 7.47
CA LYS A 41 -2.42 7.76 6.66
C LYS A 41 -1.03 7.77 7.30
N MET A 42 -0.77 6.84 8.22
CA MET A 42 0.48 6.79 8.98
C MET A 42 1.63 6.24 8.12
N LEU A 43 1.31 5.41 7.13
CA LEU A 43 2.21 5.08 6.02
C LEU A 43 1.57 5.48 4.70
N LEU A 44 2.31 6.24 3.92
CA LEU A 44 1.94 6.61 2.56
C LEU A 44 2.42 5.50 1.61
N PRO A 45 1.61 5.07 0.63
CA PRO A 45 2.09 4.13 -0.37
C PRO A 45 3.29 4.72 -1.11
N SER A 46 4.20 3.88 -1.61
CA SER A 46 5.41 4.35 -2.32
C SER A 46 5.08 5.26 -3.51
N LYS A 47 3.92 5.07 -4.14
CA LYS A 47 3.40 5.88 -5.27
C LYS A 47 2.59 7.11 -4.85
N TYR A 48 2.53 7.44 -3.56
CA TYR A 48 1.70 8.55 -3.08
C TYR A 48 2.06 9.89 -3.72
N SER A 49 3.37 10.18 -3.85
CA SER A 49 3.85 11.39 -4.51
C SER A 49 3.44 11.44 -5.98
N GLU A 50 3.53 10.32 -6.71
CA GLU A 50 3.10 10.24 -8.10
C GLU A 50 1.58 10.46 -8.24
N GLN A 51 0.78 9.87 -7.35
CA GLN A 51 -0.67 10.05 -7.33
C GLN A 51 -1.09 11.49 -7.01
N LEU A 52 -0.37 12.16 -6.10
CA LEU A 52 -0.62 13.57 -5.81
C LEU A 52 -0.34 14.44 -7.04
N VAL A 53 0.77 14.17 -7.72
CA VAL A 53 1.14 14.90 -8.93
C VAL A 53 0.15 14.64 -10.06
N GLU A 54 -0.26 13.39 -10.28
CA GLU A 54 -1.26 13.02 -11.29
C GLU A 54 -2.60 13.75 -11.09
N LYS A 55 -3.02 13.94 -9.83
CA LYS A 55 -4.24 14.69 -9.51
C LYS A 55 -4.16 16.17 -9.88
N VAL A 56 -2.99 16.80 -9.79
CA VAL A 56 -2.83 18.23 -10.11
C VAL A 56 -2.40 18.49 -11.55
N THR A 57 -1.89 17.50 -12.28
CA THR A 57 -1.55 17.60 -13.71
C THR A 57 -2.66 18.25 -14.56
N PRO A 58 -3.94 17.85 -14.48
CA PRO A 58 -4.98 18.49 -15.28
C PRO A 58 -5.19 19.97 -14.91
N SER A 59 -5.06 20.33 -13.64
CA SER A 59 -5.15 21.72 -13.17
C SER A 59 -3.96 22.57 -13.62
N ILE A 60 -2.76 21.98 -13.68
CA ILE A 60 -1.56 22.66 -14.20
C ILE A 60 -1.68 22.90 -15.70
N LYS A 61 -2.21 21.93 -16.47
CA LYS A 61 -2.39 22.07 -17.92
C LYS A 61 -3.44 23.10 -18.32
N SER A 62 -4.44 23.33 -17.46
CA SER A 62 -5.50 24.32 -17.71
C SER A 62 -5.21 25.69 -17.07
N ALA A 63 -4.21 25.79 -16.20
CA ALA A 63 -3.85 27.04 -15.55
C ALA A 63 -3.19 28.01 -16.54
N LYS A 64 -3.60 29.27 -16.47
CA LYS A 64 -3.02 30.37 -17.26
C LYS A 64 -1.57 30.67 -16.85
N GLU A 65 -1.25 30.49 -15.57
CA GLU A 65 0.07 30.68 -14.99
C GLU A 65 0.35 29.58 -13.96
N VAL A 66 1.60 29.09 -13.91
CA VAL A 66 2.02 28.06 -12.96
C VAL A 66 2.50 28.74 -11.68
N THR A 67 1.63 28.81 -10.68
CA THR A 67 1.94 29.38 -9.36
C THR A 67 2.28 28.29 -8.34
N SER A 68 2.99 28.65 -7.26
CA SER A 68 3.34 27.72 -6.18
C SER A 68 2.13 27.06 -5.50
N GLU A 69 0.94 27.65 -5.65
CA GLU A 69 -0.32 27.12 -5.12
C GLU A 69 -0.79 25.84 -5.83
N LEU A 70 -0.30 25.59 -7.06
CA LEU A 70 -0.62 24.40 -7.84
C LEU A 70 0.23 23.18 -7.42
N ILE A 71 1.28 23.38 -6.61
CA ILE A 71 2.11 22.29 -6.09
C ILE A 71 1.32 21.60 -4.96
N PRO A 72 1.10 20.27 -5.02
CA PRO A 72 0.37 19.55 -4.00
C PRO A 72 1.00 19.76 -2.62
N LYS A 73 0.17 19.99 -1.61
CA LYS A 73 0.62 20.00 -0.22
C LYS A 73 1.34 18.67 0.06
N ASN A 74 2.52 18.74 0.65
CA ASN A 74 3.50 17.66 0.90
C ASN A 74 4.57 17.45 -0.18
N LEU A 75 4.60 18.24 -1.27
CA LEU A 75 5.68 18.24 -2.25
C LEU A 75 6.43 19.59 -2.23
N LYS A 76 7.77 19.54 -2.28
CA LYS A 76 8.62 20.75 -2.34
C LYS A 76 8.68 21.36 -3.74
N TYR A 77 8.67 20.52 -4.76
CA TYR A 77 8.76 20.92 -6.16
C TYR A 77 8.17 19.84 -7.08
N THR A 78 7.81 20.22 -8.30
CA THR A 78 7.42 19.31 -9.38
C THR A 78 8.22 19.68 -10.63
N ILE A 79 8.80 18.69 -11.30
CA ILE A 79 9.55 18.90 -12.54
C ILE A 79 8.60 18.63 -13.71
N LEU A 80 8.39 19.66 -14.51
CA LEU A 80 7.55 19.61 -15.72
C LEU A 80 8.44 19.68 -16.97
N ASP A 81 8.02 18.99 -18.02
CA ASP A 81 8.56 19.16 -19.35
C ASP A 81 8.16 20.54 -19.90
N LYS A 82 9.12 21.26 -20.47
CA LYS A 82 8.89 22.64 -20.93
C LYS A 82 7.95 22.72 -22.13
N GLN A 83 7.91 21.69 -22.98
CA GLN A 83 7.14 21.70 -24.22
C GLN A 83 5.73 21.16 -24.01
N THR A 84 5.59 20.08 -23.23
CA THR A 84 4.29 19.41 -23.05
C THR A 84 3.62 19.74 -21.72
N LEU A 85 4.33 20.39 -20.79
CA LEU A 85 3.91 20.59 -19.40
C LEU A 85 3.57 19.28 -18.69
N ASP A 86 4.07 18.15 -19.19
CA ASP A 86 3.91 16.85 -18.55
C ASP A 86 4.91 16.69 -17.41
N VAL A 87 4.50 15.93 -16.40
CA VAL A 87 5.35 15.62 -15.26
C VAL A 87 6.45 14.66 -15.70
N LYS A 88 7.70 15.09 -15.56
CA LYS A 88 8.84 14.24 -15.89
C LYS A 88 8.99 13.19 -14.78
N LYS A 89 8.57 11.94 -15.05
CA LYS A 89 8.79 10.81 -14.14
C LYS A 89 10.29 10.53 -14.06
N LYS A 90 10.95 11.10 -13.05
CA LYS A 90 12.33 10.77 -12.73
C LYS A 90 12.31 9.44 -11.97
N TYR A 91 12.48 8.33 -12.69
CA TYR A 91 12.87 7.07 -12.08
C TYR A 91 14.22 7.35 -11.40
N HIS A 92 14.21 7.40 -10.07
CA HIS A 92 15.45 7.34 -9.29
C HIS A 92 15.90 5.89 -9.34
N GLU A 93 16.92 5.62 -10.17
CA GLU A 93 17.88 4.53 -9.94
C GLU A 93 18.62 4.76 -8.62
#